data_AF-A0A3N5H999-F1
#
_entry.id   AF-A0A3N5H999-F1
#
_cell.length_a   1.000
_cell.length_b   1.000
_cell.length_c   1.000
_cell.angle_alpha   90.00
_cell.angle_beta   90.00
_cell.angle_gamma   90.00
#
_symmetry.space_group_name_H-M   'P 1'
#
loop_
_entity.id
_entity.type
_entity.pdbx_description
1 polymer ?
#
loop_
_entity_poly.entity_id
_entity_poly.type
_entity_poly.pdbx_seq_one_letter_code
_entity_poly.pdbx_strand_id
1 'polypeptide(L)'
;MARDPNSKIRVAASGDLHCREDQHGRFRNFIKHVNEVADVLLLCGDLTDRGTPEEARTLAEDLSALRIPCVAVFGNHDLEAGASKQVCAELAKANVHVLDGDHYVYEKTLGVAGIKGFGGGFGRATLQAFGEGPIKAFVQEGVNESLKLEAALGQLETPKRVVMLHYSPIPDTCVGEQPELMPFLGTSRLAYPIDHYGAAVVFHGHSHFGSRQGKTPGGVPVFNVAMPLLAKTTPEQRFALVEV
;
A
#
# COMPACT_ATOMS: atom_id res chain seq x y z
N MET A 1 -20.06 10.54 -15.07
CA MET A 1 -19.45 11.21 -16.25
C MET A 1 -17.94 11.06 -16.13
N ALA A 2 -17.19 10.99 -17.23
CA ALA A 2 -15.73 10.91 -17.14
C ALA A 2 -15.17 12.27 -16.69
N ARG A 3 -14.24 12.27 -15.74
CA ARG A 3 -13.50 13.48 -15.33
C ARG A 3 -12.61 13.93 -16.50
N ASP A 4 -12.27 15.21 -16.57
CA ASP A 4 -11.26 15.69 -17.53
C ASP A 4 -9.92 14.97 -17.25
N PRO A 5 -9.28 14.32 -18.24
CA PRO A 5 -7.99 13.67 -18.08
C PRO A 5 -6.89 14.55 -17.47
N ASN A 6 -6.95 15.87 -17.67
CA ASN A 6 -5.98 16.83 -17.14
C ASN A 6 -6.32 17.31 -15.73
N SER A 7 -7.52 17.02 -15.23
CA SER A 7 -7.92 17.46 -13.89
C SER A 7 -7.07 16.76 -12.83
N LYS A 8 -6.61 17.55 -11.85
CA LYS A 8 -5.86 17.04 -10.71
C LYS A 8 -6.77 16.17 -9.84
N ILE A 9 -6.24 15.06 -9.35
CA ILE A 9 -6.93 14.16 -8.41
C ILE A 9 -6.11 14.12 -7.12
N ARG A 10 -6.76 14.41 -5.99
CA ARG A 10 -6.10 14.42 -4.67
C ARG A 10 -6.18 13.04 -4.05
N VAL A 11 -5.03 12.37 -3.95
CA VAL A 11 -4.91 11.03 -3.37
C VAL A 11 -4.39 11.15 -1.94
N ALA A 12 -5.18 10.72 -0.96
CA ALA A 12 -4.71 10.49 0.40
C ALA A 12 -4.19 9.06 0.52
N ALA A 13 -3.07 8.85 1.20
CA ALA A 13 -2.50 7.53 1.44
C ALA A 13 -1.96 7.37 2.86
N SER A 14 -2.28 6.24 3.49
CA SER A 14 -1.77 5.81 4.80
C SER A 14 -1.61 4.29 4.80
N GLY A 15 -0.83 3.72 5.71
CA GLY A 15 -0.76 2.27 5.97
C GLY A 15 -0.49 2.03 7.46
N ASP A 16 -0.38 0.77 7.86
CA ASP A 16 0.09 0.39 9.21
C ASP A 16 -0.81 0.99 10.32
N LEU A 17 -2.12 0.87 10.11
CA LEU A 17 -3.14 1.32 11.07
C LEU A 17 -3.07 0.47 12.34
N HIS A 18 -2.82 -0.84 12.18
CA HIS A 18 -2.83 -1.85 13.24
C HIS A 18 -4.06 -1.69 14.13
N CYS A 19 -5.24 -1.77 13.50
CA CYS A 19 -6.50 -1.72 14.21
C CYS A 19 -6.65 -2.95 15.09
N ARG A 20 -7.05 -2.75 16.35
CA ARG A 20 -7.36 -3.80 17.30
C ARG A 20 -8.86 -3.79 17.61
N GLU A 21 -9.38 -4.94 18.02
CA GLU A 21 -10.79 -5.10 18.41
C GLU A 21 -11.23 -4.11 19.51
N ASP A 22 -10.34 -3.74 20.43
CA ASP A 22 -10.64 -2.85 21.55
C ASP A 22 -10.61 -1.34 21.20
N GLN A 23 -10.42 -0.98 19.93
CA GLN A 23 -10.11 0.39 19.50
C GLN A 23 -11.18 1.07 18.63
N HIS A 24 -12.46 0.81 18.91
CA HIS A 24 -13.57 1.48 18.24
C HIS A 24 -13.42 3.01 18.27
N GLY A 25 -13.62 3.68 17.14
CA GLY A 25 -13.57 5.14 17.05
C GLY A 25 -12.17 5.72 16.92
N ARG A 26 -11.10 4.91 16.97
CA ARG A 26 -9.70 5.37 16.93
C ARG A 26 -9.39 6.21 15.69
N PHE A 27 -10.01 5.92 14.55
CA PHE A 27 -9.71 6.55 13.27
C PHE A 27 -10.73 7.61 12.83
N ARG A 28 -11.72 7.97 13.68
CA ARG A 28 -12.76 8.96 13.33
C ARG A 28 -12.21 10.32 12.89
N ASN A 29 -11.22 10.85 13.62
CA ASN A 29 -10.62 12.15 13.27
C ASN A 29 -9.79 12.08 11.99
N PHE A 30 -9.08 10.97 11.78
CA PHE A 30 -8.35 10.71 10.55
C PHE A 30 -9.31 10.71 9.35
N ILE A 31 -10.42 9.98 9.46
CA ILE A 31 -11.45 9.88 8.42
C ILE A 31 -12.11 11.23 8.15
N LYS A 32 -12.41 12.01 9.20
CA LYS A 32 -12.95 13.36 9.05
C LYS A 32 -12.02 14.24 8.22
N HIS A 33 -10.72 14.24 8.52
CA HIS A 33 -9.73 15.03 7.78
C HIS A 33 -9.64 14.56 6.32
N VAL A 34 -9.50 13.26 6.08
CA VAL A 34 -9.44 12.69 4.71
C VAL A 34 -10.66 13.12 3.88
N ASN A 35 -11.85 13.06 4.47
CA ASN A 35 -13.12 13.47 3.85
C ASN A 35 -13.21 14.96 3.47
N GLU A 36 -12.33 15.82 4.01
CA GLU A 36 -12.30 17.26 3.71
C GLU A 36 -11.35 17.59 2.56
N VAL A 37 -10.30 16.79 2.36
CA VAL A 37 -9.15 17.19 1.53
C VAL A 37 -8.83 16.26 0.36
N ALA A 38 -9.34 15.03 0.34
CA ALA A 38 -9.00 14.02 -0.67
C ALA A 38 -10.18 13.62 -1.54
N ASP A 39 -9.88 13.14 -2.74
CA ASP A 39 -10.86 12.56 -3.68
C ASP A 39 -10.90 11.03 -3.57
N VAL A 40 -9.78 10.39 -3.20
CA VAL A 40 -9.65 8.93 -2.98
C VAL A 40 -8.69 8.67 -1.81
N LEU A 41 -8.98 7.65 -1.00
CA LEU A 41 -8.10 7.14 0.06
C LEU A 41 -7.46 5.80 -0.34
N LEU A 42 -6.15 5.68 -0.16
CA LEU A 42 -5.38 4.44 -0.31
C LEU A 42 -4.86 3.95 1.05
N LEU A 43 -5.12 2.69 1.38
CA LEU A 43 -4.66 2.03 2.59
C LEU A 43 -3.61 0.94 2.29
N CYS A 44 -2.35 1.21 2.63
CA CYS A 44 -1.14 0.49 2.19
C CYS A 44 -0.74 -0.68 3.11
N GLY A 45 -1.70 -1.55 3.45
CA GLY A 45 -1.47 -2.74 4.27
C GLY A 45 -1.40 -2.48 5.78
N ASP A 46 -1.35 -3.58 6.52
CA ASP A 46 -1.39 -3.65 7.99
C ASP A 46 -2.57 -2.85 8.56
N LEU A 47 -3.74 -3.16 8.03
CA LEU A 47 -5.00 -2.55 8.42
C LEU A 47 -5.41 -3.01 9.82
N THR A 48 -5.17 -4.29 10.09
CA THR A 48 -5.42 -5.00 11.34
C THR A 48 -4.10 -5.31 12.06
N ASP A 49 -4.15 -5.61 13.37
CA ASP A 49 -2.96 -5.98 14.14
C ASP A 49 -2.59 -7.46 13.97
N ARG A 50 -3.57 -8.34 13.77
CA ARG A 50 -3.37 -9.80 13.68
C ARG A 50 -4.21 -10.48 12.61
N GLY A 51 -4.90 -9.73 11.75
CA GLY A 51 -5.65 -10.30 10.63
C GLY A 51 -6.93 -11.01 11.06
N THR A 52 -7.53 -10.63 12.19
CA THR A 52 -8.79 -11.24 12.64
C THR A 52 -10.01 -10.52 12.05
N PRO A 53 -11.14 -11.24 11.83
CA PRO A 53 -12.38 -10.61 11.40
C PRO A 53 -12.91 -9.55 12.37
N GLU A 54 -12.67 -9.70 13.67
CA GLU A 54 -13.10 -8.78 14.71
C GLU A 54 -12.35 -7.43 14.63
N GLU A 55 -11.05 -7.46 14.39
CA GLU A 55 -10.24 -6.27 14.13
C GLU A 55 -10.68 -5.55 12.85
N ALA A 56 -10.96 -6.33 11.80
CA ALA A 56 -11.46 -5.83 10.53
C ALA A 56 -12.84 -5.17 10.67
N ARG A 57 -13.73 -5.76 11.47
CA ARG A 57 -15.05 -5.18 11.77
C ARG A 57 -14.92 -3.87 12.53
N THR A 58 -14.05 -3.81 13.53
CA THR A 58 -13.78 -2.60 14.30
C THR A 58 -13.25 -1.48 13.40
N LEU A 59 -12.36 -1.81 12.46
CA LEU A 59 -11.90 -0.85 11.47
C LEU A 59 -13.01 -0.43 10.50
N ALA A 60 -13.83 -1.38 10.03
CA ALA A 60 -14.94 -1.12 9.11
C ALA A 60 -15.99 -0.18 9.71
N GLU A 61 -16.25 -0.25 11.02
CA GLU A 61 -17.12 0.69 11.73
C GLU A 61 -16.65 2.13 11.59
N ASP A 62 -15.35 2.39 11.76
CA ASP A 62 -14.78 3.72 11.57
C ASP A 62 -14.85 4.12 10.09
N LEU A 63 -14.38 3.24 9.18
CA LEU A 63 -14.33 3.49 7.74
C LEU A 63 -15.72 3.71 7.12
N SER A 64 -16.80 3.26 7.75
CA SER A 64 -18.17 3.52 7.30
C SER A 64 -18.53 5.01 7.20
N ALA A 65 -17.78 5.89 7.90
CA ALA A 65 -17.94 7.34 7.83
C ALA A 65 -17.20 7.99 6.64
N LEU A 66 -16.44 7.23 5.84
CA LEU A 66 -15.82 7.75 4.61
C LEU A 66 -16.88 8.07 3.55
N ARG A 67 -16.71 9.21 2.90
CA ARG A 67 -17.59 9.72 1.83
C ARG A 67 -16.95 9.62 0.45
N ILE A 68 -15.67 9.24 0.41
CA ILE A 68 -14.87 9.07 -0.80
C ILE A 68 -14.49 7.60 -0.96
N PRO A 69 -14.14 7.14 -2.18
CA PRO A 69 -13.68 5.77 -2.40
C PRO A 69 -12.44 5.42 -1.56
N CYS A 70 -12.42 4.21 -1.04
CA CYS A 70 -11.31 3.65 -0.29
C CYS A 70 -10.80 2.39 -0.99
N VAL A 71 -9.52 2.36 -1.30
CA VAL A 71 -8.83 1.21 -1.91
C VAL A 71 -7.73 0.78 -0.95
N ALA A 72 -7.55 -0.52 -0.79
CA ALA A 72 -6.59 -1.09 0.14
C ALA A 72 -5.77 -2.20 -0.52
N VAL A 73 -4.61 -2.48 0.04
CA VAL A 73 -3.91 -3.76 -0.10
C VAL A 73 -3.71 -4.33 1.30
N PHE A 74 -3.50 -5.63 1.41
CA PHE A 74 -3.11 -6.23 2.69
C PHE A 74 -1.62 -6.11 2.94
N GLY A 75 -1.26 -6.03 4.23
CA GLY A 75 0.10 -6.20 4.72
C GLY A 75 0.31 -7.60 5.30
N ASN A 76 1.42 -7.82 6.01
CA ASN A 76 1.65 -9.12 6.65
C ASN A 76 0.78 -9.34 7.88
N HIS A 77 0.44 -8.29 8.65
CA HIS A 77 -0.41 -8.44 9.83
C HIS A 77 -1.82 -8.90 9.44
N ASP A 78 -2.33 -8.42 8.31
CA ASP A 78 -3.66 -8.80 7.80
C ASP A 78 -3.77 -10.28 7.41
N LEU A 79 -2.63 -10.97 7.25
CA LEU A 79 -2.55 -12.38 6.85
C LEU A 79 -2.24 -13.33 8.02
N GLU A 80 -1.85 -12.81 9.19
CA GLU A 80 -1.33 -13.58 10.32
C GLU A 80 -2.29 -14.67 10.81
N ALA A 81 -3.57 -14.33 11.06
CA ALA A 81 -4.56 -15.30 11.50
C ALA A 81 -5.06 -16.27 10.39
N GLY A 82 -4.58 -16.14 9.15
CA GLY A 82 -5.05 -16.94 8.02
C GLY A 82 -6.52 -16.72 7.64
N ALA A 83 -7.12 -15.61 8.09
CA ALA A 83 -8.54 -15.27 7.90
C ALA A 83 -8.76 -14.13 6.88
N SER A 84 -7.83 -13.95 5.94
CA SER A 84 -7.82 -12.82 5.00
C SER A 84 -9.10 -12.67 4.17
N LYS A 85 -9.77 -13.78 3.83
CA LYS A 85 -11.07 -13.75 3.14
C LYS A 85 -12.17 -13.13 4.00
N GLN A 86 -12.21 -13.46 5.28
CA GLN A 86 -13.16 -12.92 6.24
C GLN A 86 -12.84 -11.45 6.55
N VAL A 87 -11.57 -11.11 6.73
CA VAL A 87 -11.11 -9.71 6.87
C VAL A 87 -11.56 -8.87 5.67
N CYS A 88 -11.32 -9.35 4.45
CA CYS A 88 -11.76 -8.68 3.23
C CYS A 88 -13.29 -8.50 3.18
N ALA A 89 -14.05 -9.53 3.57
CA ALA A 89 -15.50 -9.47 3.63
C ALA A 89 -16.03 -8.45 4.65
N GLU A 90 -15.38 -8.28 5.80
CA GLU A 90 -15.74 -7.25 6.79
C GLU A 90 -15.43 -5.85 6.27
N LEU A 91 -14.26 -5.64 5.66
CA LEU A 91 -13.87 -4.34 5.07
C LEU A 91 -14.77 -3.94 3.89
N ALA A 92 -15.19 -4.90 3.08
CA ALA A 92 -16.10 -4.66 1.96
C ALA A 92 -17.46 -4.09 2.42
N LYS A 93 -17.92 -4.39 3.65
CA LYS A 93 -19.15 -3.79 4.22
C LYS A 93 -19.03 -2.28 4.42
N ALA A 94 -17.81 -1.76 4.52
CA ALA A 94 -17.49 -0.33 4.57
C ALA A 94 -17.07 0.24 3.20
N ASN A 95 -17.37 -0.47 2.10
CA ASN A 95 -17.00 -0.09 0.72
C ASN A 95 -15.49 0.06 0.49
N VAL A 96 -14.67 -0.71 1.21
CA VAL A 96 -13.22 -0.78 0.96
C VAL A 96 -12.95 -1.81 -0.13
N HIS A 97 -12.25 -1.40 -1.18
CA HIS A 97 -11.82 -2.28 -2.27
C HIS A 97 -10.41 -2.80 -2.00
N VAL A 98 -10.28 -4.06 -1.57
CA VAL A 98 -8.97 -4.69 -1.33
C VAL A 98 -8.43 -5.29 -2.63
N LEU A 99 -7.22 -4.88 -3.03
CA LEU A 99 -6.50 -5.36 -4.22
C LEU A 99 -5.42 -6.38 -3.84
N ASP A 100 -5.29 -7.41 -4.67
CA ASP A 100 -4.18 -8.38 -4.65
C ASP A 100 -3.84 -8.79 -6.09
N GLY A 101 -2.99 -8.00 -6.76
CA GLY A 101 -2.70 -8.20 -8.18
C GLY A 101 -3.82 -7.75 -9.10
N ASP A 102 -4.62 -6.78 -8.64
CA ASP A 102 -5.72 -6.19 -9.38
C ASP A 102 -5.65 -4.66 -9.33
N HIS A 103 -6.65 -4.00 -9.92
CA HIS A 103 -6.69 -2.57 -10.11
C HIS A 103 -8.06 -1.97 -9.78
N TYR A 104 -8.04 -0.68 -9.46
CA TYR A 104 -9.22 0.14 -9.26
C TYR A 104 -9.18 1.35 -10.20
N VAL A 105 -10.33 1.72 -10.77
CA VAL A 105 -10.44 2.86 -11.67
C VAL A 105 -11.37 3.91 -11.08
N TYR A 106 -10.81 5.09 -10.78
CA TYR A 106 -11.54 6.26 -10.34
C TYR A 106 -11.84 7.20 -11.51
N GLU A 107 -13.15 7.42 -11.77
CA GLU A 107 -13.68 8.35 -12.78
C GLU A 107 -13.06 8.22 -14.18
N LYS A 108 -12.62 7.00 -14.55
CA LYS A 108 -11.91 6.68 -15.81
C LYS A 108 -10.61 7.45 -16.04
N THR A 109 -10.11 8.15 -15.03
CA THR A 109 -8.96 9.04 -15.16
C THR A 109 -7.76 8.53 -14.36
N LEU A 110 -8.01 8.03 -13.15
CA LEU A 110 -6.98 7.48 -12.28
C LEU A 110 -7.14 5.96 -12.19
N GLY A 111 -6.10 5.24 -12.59
CA GLY A 111 -5.92 3.83 -12.30
C GLY A 111 -5.05 3.64 -11.08
N VAL A 112 -5.46 2.75 -10.18
CA VAL A 112 -4.68 2.33 -9.01
C VAL A 112 -4.39 0.85 -9.18
N ALA A 113 -3.13 0.44 -9.27
CA ALA A 113 -2.71 -0.96 -9.23
C ALA A 113 -2.18 -1.31 -7.85
N GLY A 114 -2.59 -2.45 -7.29
CA GLY A 114 -2.30 -2.80 -5.90
C GLY A 114 -1.86 -4.23 -5.67
N ILE A 115 -0.79 -4.41 -4.91
CA ILE A 115 -0.34 -5.70 -4.36
C ILE A 115 0.17 -5.52 -2.93
N LYS A 116 0.36 -6.62 -2.19
CA LYS A 116 1.08 -6.58 -0.91
C LYS A 116 2.57 -6.29 -1.14
N GLY A 117 3.20 -7.01 -2.06
CA GLY A 117 4.65 -7.08 -2.19
C GLY A 117 5.26 -8.09 -1.22
N PHE A 118 6.60 -8.18 -1.20
CA PHE A 118 7.31 -9.12 -0.34
C PHE A 118 8.75 -8.67 -0.08
N GLY A 119 9.42 -9.34 0.85
CA GLY A 119 10.85 -9.18 1.11
C GLY A 119 11.74 -9.85 0.05
N GLY A 120 13.01 -9.50 0.04
CA GLY A 120 14.00 -10.05 -0.89
C GLY A 120 15.26 -9.20 -1.02
N GLY A 121 15.31 -8.03 -0.41
CA GLY A 121 16.46 -7.13 -0.47
C GLY A 121 16.52 -6.30 -1.75
N PHE A 122 17.46 -5.37 -1.76
CA PHE A 122 17.53 -4.28 -2.73
C PHE A 122 18.81 -4.30 -3.56
N GLY A 123 18.74 -3.76 -4.78
CA GLY A 123 19.87 -3.60 -5.68
C GLY A 123 20.67 -4.89 -5.87
N ARG A 124 22.00 -4.79 -5.75
CA ARG A 124 22.92 -5.94 -5.88
C ARG A 124 22.81 -6.95 -4.73
N ALA A 125 22.21 -6.58 -3.61
CA ALA A 125 21.98 -7.46 -2.47
C ALA A 125 20.63 -8.19 -2.54
N THR A 126 19.87 -8.02 -3.63
CA THR A 126 18.61 -8.76 -3.85
C THR A 126 18.90 -10.26 -3.89
N LEU A 127 18.22 -11.03 -3.03
CA LEU A 127 18.39 -12.48 -2.90
C LEU A 127 18.07 -13.20 -4.23
N GLN A 128 18.92 -14.15 -4.57
CA GLN A 128 18.81 -14.97 -5.78
C GLN A 128 18.25 -16.36 -5.44
N ALA A 129 17.51 -16.95 -6.37
CA ALA A 129 16.93 -18.29 -6.24
C ALA A 129 18.01 -19.38 -6.44
N PHE A 130 18.97 -19.45 -5.52
CA PHE A 130 20.12 -20.36 -5.58
C PHE A 130 20.20 -21.24 -4.33
N GLY A 131 20.71 -22.47 -4.49
CA GLY A 131 20.86 -23.42 -3.38
C GLY A 131 19.57 -24.15 -3.01
N GLU A 132 19.16 -24.00 -1.75
CA GLU A 132 18.12 -24.77 -1.08
C GLU A 132 16.70 -24.44 -1.57
N GLY A 133 15.80 -25.42 -1.44
CA GLY A 133 14.38 -25.26 -1.78
C GLY A 133 13.70 -24.07 -1.08
N PRO A 134 13.86 -23.89 0.24
CA PRO A 134 13.25 -22.76 0.97
C PRO A 134 13.70 -21.38 0.46
N ILE A 135 14.99 -21.21 0.11
CA ILE A 135 15.49 -19.95 -0.47
C ILE A 135 14.82 -19.68 -1.82
N LYS A 136 14.72 -20.70 -2.67
CA LYS A 136 14.04 -20.58 -3.96
C LYS A 136 12.56 -20.24 -3.78
N ALA A 137 11.88 -20.87 -2.83
CA ALA A 137 10.48 -20.58 -2.53
C ALA A 137 10.28 -19.14 -2.02
N PHE A 138 11.16 -18.66 -1.12
CA PHE A 138 11.12 -17.28 -0.62
C PHE A 138 11.32 -16.26 -1.76
N VAL A 139 12.31 -16.49 -2.62
CA VAL A 139 12.54 -15.61 -3.79
C VAL A 139 11.36 -15.65 -4.76
N GLN A 140 10.78 -16.84 -4.97
CA GLN A 140 9.63 -17.01 -5.86
C GLN A 140 8.41 -16.22 -5.39
N GLU A 141 8.18 -16.09 -4.08
CA GLU A 141 7.09 -15.25 -3.55
C GLU A 141 7.24 -13.79 -3.98
N GLY A 142 8.43 -13.20 -3.86
CA GLY A 142 8.69 -11.84 -4.33
C GLY A 142 8.59 -11.68 -5.86
N VAL A 143 8.93 -12.73 -6.62
CA VAL A 143 8.73 -12.75 -8.08
C VAL A 143 7.24 -12.79 -8.42
N ASN A 144 6.45 -13.61 -7.72
CA ASN A 144 5.00 -13.71 -7.94
C ASN A 144 4.31 -12.38 -7.70
N GLU A 145 4.65 -11.68 -6.62
CA GLU A 145 4.11 -10.34 -6.35
C GLU A 145 4.48 -9.34 -7.46
N SER A 146 5.73 -9.35 -7.93
CA SER A 146 6.14 -8.50 -9.06
C SER A 146 5.34 -8.78 -10.34
N LEU A 147 5.05 -10.05 -10.64
CA LEU A 147 4.26 -10.44 -11.81
C LEU A 147 2.78 -10.06 -11.65
N LYS A 148 2.21 -10.19 -10.45
CA LYS A 148 0.86 -9.70 -10.15
C LYS A 148 0.75 -8.19 -10.40
N LEU A 149 1.74 -7.42 -9.95
CA LEU A 149 1.77 -5.97 -10.15
C LEU A 149 1.87 -5.61 -11.64
N GLU A 150 2.73 -6.30 -12.40
CA GLU A 150 2.82 -6.16 -13.85
C GLU A 150 1.49 -6.43 -14.54
N ALA A 151 0.80 -7.51 -14.18
CA ALA A 151 -0.51 -7.86 -14.73
C ALA A 151 -1.59 -6.81 -14.39
N ALA A 152 -1.59 -6.26 -13.18
CA ALA A 152 -2.51 -5.20 -12.78
C ALA A 152 -2.27 -3.88 -13.55
N LEU A 153 -0.99 -3.49 -13.68
CA LEU A 153 -0.61 -2.29 -14.44
C LEU A 153 -0.91 -2.41 -15.93
N GLY A 154 -0.71 -3.59 -16.52
CA GLY A 154 -1.00 -3.87 -17.93
C GLY A 154 -2.48 -3.78 -18.30
N GLN A 155 -3.39 -3.89 -17.33
CA GLN A 155 -4.83 -3.74 -17.54
C GLN A 155 -5.33 -2.29 -17.47
N LEU A 156 -4.50 -1.36 -16.99
CA LEU A 156 -4.88 0.04 -16.83
C LEU A 156 -4.74 0.83 -18.13
N GLU A 157 -5.87 1.20 -18.72
CA GLU A 157 -5.97 2.11 -19.87
C GLU A 157 -6.10 3.59 -19.47
N THR A 158 -6.03 3.89 -18.17
CA THR A 158 -6.22 5.24 -17.64
C THR A 158 -5.03 6.15 -17.92
N PRO A 159 -5.27 7.47 -18.08
CA PRO A 159 -4.19 8.44 -18.34
C PRO A 159 -3.23 8.59 -17.15
N LYS A 160 -3.72 8.42 -15.91
CA LYS A 160 -2.93 8.52 -14.68
C LYS A 160 -2.88 7.16 -13.99
N ARG A 161 -1.69 6.73 -13.60
CA ARG A 161 -1.47 5.45 -12.89
C ARG A 161 -0.80 5.72 -11.56
N VAL A 162 -1.36 5.14 -10.50
CA VAL A 162 -0.80 5.12 -9.14
C VAL A 162 -0.59 3.67 -8.76
N VAL A 163 0.50 3.41 -8.02
CA VAL A 163 0.76 2.09 -7.46
C VAL A 163 0.65 2.17 -5.94
N MET A 164 -0.01 1.19 -5.34
CA MET A 164 -0.03 1.01 -3.89
C MET A 164 0.51 -0.36 -3.52
N LEU A 165 1.42 -0.38 -2.54
CA LEU A 165 2.12 -1.55 -2.04
C LEU A 165 1.98 -1.59 -0.52
N HIS A 166 2.28 -2.71 0.11
CA HIS A 166 2.64 -2.70 1.53
C HIS A 166 4.16 -2.68 1.70
N TYR A 167 4.88 -3.59 1.01
CA TYR A 167 6.34 -3.67 1.04
C TYR A 167 7.00 -2.60 0.19
N SER A 168 8.21 -2.18 0.57
CA SER A 168 8.93 -1.13 -0.15
C SER A 168 9.50 -1.62 -1.50
N PRO A 169 9.37 -0.83 -2.58
CA PRO A 169 10.03 -1.12 -3.85
C PRO A 169 11.48 -0.61 -3.92
N ILE A 170 11.89 0.26 -2.98
CA ILE A 170 13.20 0.94 -3.00
C ILE A 170 13.88 0.96 -1.62
N PRO A 171 15.22 0.93 -1.58
CA PRO A 171 15.93 1.00 -0.30
C PRO A 171 15.81 2.36 0.39
N ASP A 172 15.65 3.45 -0.37
CA ASP A 172 15.65 4.83 0.15
C ASP A 172 14.59 5.05 1.23
N THR A 173 13.40 4.49 1.05
CA THR A 173 12.30 4.63 2.02
C THR A 173 12.43 3.71 3.24
N CYS A 174 13.41 2.81 3.25
CA CYS A 174 13.80 1.99 4.40
C CYS A 174 15.00 2.57 5.17
N VAL A 175 15.59 3.69 4.73
CA VAL A 175 16.68 4.35 5.46
C VAL A 175 16.18 4.86 6.80
N GLY A 176 16.79 4.39 7.88
CA GLY A 176 16.40 4.65 9.27
C GLY A 176 16.03 3.37 10.03
N GLU A 177 15.72 2.30 9.31
CA GLU A 177 15.51 0.96 9.85
C GLU A 177 16.84 0.29 10.23
N GLN A 178 16.74 -0.81 10.98
CA GLN A 178 17.91 -1.67 11.25
C GLN A 178 18.40 -2.29 9.93
N PRO A 179 19.69 -2.15 9.59
CA PRO A 179 20.25 -2.70 8.35
C PRO A 179 19.99 -4.20 8.18
N GLU A 180 20.00 -4.95 9.28
CA GLU A 180 19.75 -6.39 9.34
C GLU A 180 18.31 -6.76 8.93
N LEU A 181 17.37 -5.83 9.08
CA LEU A 181 15.96 -6.03 8.71
C LEU A 181 15.65 -5.61 7.27
N MET A 182 16.47 -4.74 6.66
CA MET A 182 16.20 -4.19 5.32
C MET A 182 15.84 -5.25 4.26
N PRO A 183 16.47 -6.45 4.22
CA PRO A 183 16.08 -7.48 3.27
C PRO A 183 14.62 -7.95 3.36
N PHE A 184 13.98 -7.79 4.53
CA PHE A 184 12.62 -8.22 4.80
C PHE A 184 11.59 -7.09 4.68
N LEU A 185 12.03 -5.86 4.42
CA LEU A 185 11.15 -4.69 4.28
C LEU A 185 10.70 -4.44 2.85
N GLY A 186 11.31 -5.12 1.88
CA GLY A 186 10.96 -4.97 0.48
C GLY A 186 11.93 -5.60 -0.49
N THR A 187 11.73 -5.31 -1.77
CA THR A 187 12.64 -5.76 -2.82
C THR A 187 12.64 -4.86 -4.05
N SER A 188 13.82 -4.69 -4.66
CA SER A 188 13.97 -3.93 -5.91
C SER A 188 13.28 -4.56 -7.12
N ARG A 189 12.80 -5.81 -7.03
CA ARG A 189 12.01 -6.45 -8.09
C ARG A 189 10.74 -5.67 -8.40
N LEU A 190 10.13 -5.06 -7.38
CA LEU A 190 8.90 -4.29 -7.50
C LEU A 190 9.08 -2.99 -8.31
N ALA A 191 10.30 -2.44 -8.37
CA ALA A 191 10.56 -1.18 -9.08
C ALA A 191 10.45 -1.32 -10.61
N TYR A 192 10.77 -2.49 -11.16
CA TYR A 192 10.75 -2.70 -12.61
C TYR A 192 9.37 -2.49 -13.25
N PRO A 193 8.29 -3.16 -12.81
CA PRO A 193 6.97 -2.94 -13.41
C PRO A 193 6.46 -1.49 -13.18
N ILE A 194 6.80 -0.87 -12.05
CA ILE A 194 6.44 0.53 -11.76
C ILE A 194 7.03 1.47 -12.81
N ASP A 195 8.33 1.34 -13.09
CA ASP A 195 9.03 2.17 -14.06
C ASP A 195 8.59 1.85 -15.50
N HIS A 196 8.43 0.57 -15.83
CA HIS A 196 8.06 0.11 -17.18
C HIS A 196 6.70 0.63 -17.62
N TYR A 197 5.71 0.63 -16.73
CA TYR A 197 4.34 1.07 -17.03
C TYR A 197 4.10 2.56 -16.73
N GLY A 198 5.12 3.29 -16.27
CA GLY A 198 5.07 4.75 -16.10
C GLY A 198 4.06 5.19 -15.03
N ALA A 199 4.15 4.64 -13.82
CA ALA A 199 3.37 5.13 -12.69
C ALA A 199 3.75 6.59 -12.37
N ALA A 200 2.76 7.40 -12.00
CA ALA A 200 2.98 8.80 -11.60
C ALA A 200 3.51 8.91 -10.16
N VAL A 201 3.07 8.01 -9.27
CA VAL A 201 3.49 7.94 -7.88
C VAL A 201 3.23 6.56 -7.30
N VAL A 202 4.04 6.16 -6.32
CA VAL A 202 3.92 4.92 -5.55
C VAL A 202 3.71 5.24 -4.06
N PHE A 203 2.84 4.50 -3.40
CA PHE A 203 2.68 4.52 -1.94
C PHE A 203 2.98 3.13 -1.35
N HIS A 204 3.66 3.08 -0.20
CA HIS A 204 3.85 1.84 0.56
C HIS A 204 3.85 2.07 2.08
N GLY A 205 3.68 0.99 2.86
CA GLY A 205 3.74 0.99 4.32
C GLY A 205 4.97 0.25 4.86
N HIS A 206 4.78 -0.54 5.92
CA HIS A 206 5.71 -1.54 6.50
C HIS A 206 6.94 -0.98 7.22
N SER A 207 7.62 0.02 6.64
CA SER A 207 8.84 0.59 7.21
C SER A 207 8.54 1.75 8.17
N HIS A 208 8.30 1.43 9.44
CA HIS A 208 7.87 2.37 10.50
C HIS A 208 8.94 3.36 10.96
N PHE A 209 10.21 3.03 10.76
CA PHE A 209 11.38 3.86 11.09
C PHE A 209 12.17 4.31 9.87
N GLY A 210 11.65 3.99 8.68
CA GLY A 210 12.24 4.40 7.41
C GLY A 210 12.09 5.89 7.11
N SER A 211 12.31 6.23 5.85
CA SER A 211 12.27 7.59 5.33
C SER A 211 11.00 7.84 4.52
N ARG A 212 10.49 9.09 4.55
CA ARG A 212 9.18 9.44 3.99
C ARG A 212 9.06 9.29 2.48
N GLN A 213 10.15 9.49 1.75
CA GLN A 213 10.11 9.51 0.30
C GLN A 213 11.45 9.11 -0.31
N GLY A 214 11.38 8.57 -1.52
CA GLY A 214 12.52 8.30 -2.38
C GLY A 214 12.06 8.25 -3.82
N LYS A 215 12.88 7.67 -4.69
CA LYS A 215 12.52 7.47 -6.10
C LYS A 215 12.94 6.09 -6.58
N THR A 216 12.16 5.52 -7.47
CA THR A 216 12.60 4.37 -8.27
C THR A 216 13.79 4.75 -9.16
N PRO A 217 14.52 3.77 -9.71
CA PRO A 217 15.57 4.04 -10.71
C PRO A 217 15.06 4.84 -11.91
N GLY A 218 13.82 4.63 -12.36
CA GLY A 218 13.16 5.40 -13.42
C GLY A 218 12.69 6.80 -12.99
N GLY A 219 12.84 7.17 -11.72
CA GLY A 219 12.53 8.50 -11.20
C GLY A 219 11.11 8.68 -10.68
N VAL A 220 10.30 7.61 -10.63
CA VAL A 220 8.94 7.64 -10.07
C VAL A 220 9.03 7.93 -8.57
N PRO A 221 8.32 8.94 -8.06
CA PRO A 221 8.31 9.24 -6.63
C PRO A 221 7.63 8.12 -5.84
N VAL A 222 8.27 7.72 -4.74
CA VAL A 222 7.78 6.69 -3.83
C VAL A 222 7.59 7.32 -2.45
N PHE A 223 6.42 7.14 -1.83
CA PHE A 223 6.11 7.64 -0.51
C PHE A 223 5.89 6.48 0.47
N ASN A 224 6.59 6.54 1.59
CA ASN A 224 6.32 5.70 2.75
C ASN A 224 5.23 6.37 3.59
N VAL A 225 4.10 5.69 3.69
CA VAL A 225 2.88 6.17 4.34
C VAL A 225 2.53 5.36 5.59
N ALA A 226 3.49 4.63 6.16
CA ALA A 226 3.31 3.94 7.43
C ALA A 226 2.88 4.92 8.53
N MET A 227 1.72 4.69 9.15
CA MET A 227 1.16 5.60 10.14
C MET A 227 2.11 5.87 11.33
N PRO A 228 2.89 4.90 11.84
CA PRO A 228 3.91 5.18 12.87
C PRO A 228 4.98 6.18 12.43
N LEU A 229 5.40 6.15 11.17
CA LEU A 229 6.32 7.14 10.60
C LEU A 229 5.63 8.50 10.45
N LEU A 230 4.43 8.52 9.87
CA LEU A 230 3.66 9.74 9.66
C LEU A 230 3.25 10.43 10.97
N ALA A 231 3.03 9.68 12.04
CA ALA A 231 2.76 10.23 13.37
C ALA A 231 3.96 11.03 13.93
N LYS A 232 5.19 10.70 13.52
CA LYS A 232 6.40 11.45 13.91
C LYS A 232 6.63 12.65 13.02
N THR A 233 6.34 12.54 11.72
CA THR A 233 6.73 13.57 10.74
C THR A 233 5.62 14.55 10.36
N THR A 234 4.36 14.12 10.47
CA THR A 234 3.14 14.88 10.13
C THR A 234 2.01 14.50 11.10
N PRO A 235 2.18 14.75 12.41
CA PRO A 235 1.30 14.24 13.48
C PRO A 235 -0.17 14.64 13.33
N GLU A 236 -0.43 15.81 12.75
CA GLU A 236 -1.77 16.40 12.57
C GLU A 236 -2.56 15.77 11.41
N GLN A 237 -1.86 15.19 10.42
CA GLN A 237 -2.47 14.68 9.21
C GLN A 237 -2.53 13.15 9.21
N ARG A 238 -1.40 12.49 9.50
CA ARG A 238 -1.27 11.01 9.51
C ARG A 238 -1.64 10.32 8.18
N PHE A 239 -1.66 11.04 7.07
CA PHE A 239 -1.65 10.52 5.70
C PHE A 239 -0.76 11.41 4.83
N ALA A 240 -0.24 10.87 3.73
CA ALA A 240 0.31 11.67 2.64
C ALA A 240 -0.85 12.17 1.76
N LEU A 241 -0.76 13.41 1.26
CA LEU A 241 -1.70 13.96 0.28
C LEU A 241 -0.93 14.37 -0.98
N VAL A 242 -1.23 13.75 -2.10
CA VAL A 242 -0.55 13.98 -3.38
C VAL A 242 -1.57 14.30 -4.46
N GLU A 243 -1.31 15.35 -5.24
CA GLU A 243 -2.05 15.64 -6.46
C GLU A 243 -1.42 14.90 -7.63
N VAL A 244 -2.23 14.08 -8.31
CA VAL A 244 -1.84 13.34 -9.52
C VAL A 244 -2.59 13.91 -10.72
#